data_AF-A0A956N0X7-F1
#
_entry.id   AF-A0A956N0X7-F1
#
_cell.length_a   1.000
_cell.length_b   1.000
_cell.length_c   1.000
_cell.angle_alpha   90.00
_cell.angle_beta   90.00
_cell.angle_gamma   90.00
#
_symmetry.space_group_name_H-M   'P 1'
#
loop_
_entity.id
_entity.type
_entity.pdbx_description
1 polymer ?
#
loop_
_entity_poly.entity_id
_entity_poly.type
_entity_poly.pdbx_seq_one_letter_code
_entity_poly.pdbx_strand_id
1 'polypeptide(L)'
;TIVIVENVDRRLRTAAPGAPRREVVADACREVVRPIVFAISIVILVFLPLFTLQGVEGKTFRPLAQAVALAMAGSLVFALALAPLASDLLLARKRRGAGANPGDRPTEDDGPRLERWLVRAYRPLVTFFVRRPAAAIVLALGMSALGAMLLPRLGSEFTPKLREGTIAARVTMAPSISLDEARETTLRIERRLLALPDIEEVVSRVGRGEVGAHADPVNNAEVYVRLREGSRESQEAIEAQIRDAVADFPGVLVNLTQPIEMTVDELLEGVRAELAIKIFGEDLDQLRTIADDVAAVVREVPGAADVQVDQVSGTPQLLIRVDRAAIARWGLDVAEVQEILRAAVGGEIAGHVFEGVRHFPILVRYEKPTRDTPEAIRRILVPTPNRGSVPLEALVTMEEIVGPRQITRENSQRFITIQCNVVDRDIGTFVAEAEKRLGAEVDLPAGTLVTWGGQFRLQQEANRRLAVVVPATLLLIVLLLFASFRSAKSASLILLNIPLALVGGIAGLAISGQNLSVPASVGFIALFGIALENGMVL
;
A
#
# COMPACT_ATOMS: atom_id res chain seq x y z
N THR A 1 -19.58 20.02 -22.23
CA THR A 1 -20.10 19.90 -23.62
C THR A 1 -21.54 19.43 -23.69
N ILE A 2 -21.90 18.26 -23.14
CA ILE A 2 -23.25 17.67 -23.26
C ILE A 2 -24.35 18.66 -22.88
N VAL A 3 -24.26 19.31 -21.71
CA VAL A 3 -25.26 20.28 -21.23
C VAL A 3 -25.47 21.45 -22.22
N ILE A 4 -24.39 21.92 -22.86
CA ILE A 4 -24.46 23.01 -23.86
C ILE A 4 -25.17 22.52 -25.12
N VAL A 5 -24.76 21.37 -25.65
CA VAL A 5 -25.34 20.79 -26.87
C VAL A 5 -26.83 20.50 -26.68
N GLU A 6 -27.21 19.93 -25.54
CA GLU A 6 -28.61 19.63 -25.20
C GLU A 6 -29.44 20.91 -25.08
N ASN A 7 -28.94 21.93 -24.37
CA ASN A 7 -29.66 23.20 -24.26
C ASN A 7 -29.81 23.88 -25.62
N VAL A 8 -28.78 23.83 -26.47
CA VAL A 8 -28.82 24.36 -27.84
C VAL A 8 -29.84 23.58 -28.69
N ASP A 9 -29.86 22.25 -28.66
CA ASP A 9 -30.86 21.45 -29.39
C ASP A 9 -32.29 21.79 -28.94
N ARG A 10 -32.53 21.83 -27.63
CA ARG A 10 -33.81 22.20 -27.03
C ARG A 10 -34.27 23.61 -27.46
N ARG A 11 -33.37 24.59 -27.44
CA ARG A 11 -33.64 25.97 -27.86
C ARG A 11 -33.86 26.08 -29.38
N LEU A 12 -33.14 25.31 -30.19
CA LEU A 12 -33.34 25.26 -31.64
C LEU A 12 -34.69 24.64 -32.04
N ARG A 13 -35.19 23.66 -31.28
CA ARG A 13 -36.53 23.07 -31.47
C ARG A 13 -37.67 24.00 -31.09
N THR A 14 -37.46 24.86 -30.09
CA THR A 14 -38.47 25.77 -29.54
C THR A 14 -38.44 27.17 -30.16
N ALA A 15 -37.41 27.50 -30.94
CA ALA A 15 -37.23 28.82 -31.55
C ALA A 15 -38.32 29.19 -32.55
N ALA A 16 -38.69 30.47 -32.57
CA ALA A 16 -39.67 31.02 -33.50
C ALA A 16 -39.21 30.88 -34.98
N PRO A 17 -40.15 30.70 -35.93
CA PRO A 17 -39.82 30.66 -37.35
C PRO A 17 -39.17 31.99 -37.77
N GLY A 18 -37.93 31.94 -38.27
CA GLY A 18 -37.19 33.12 -38.75
C GLY A 18 -36.13 33.68 -37.79
N ALA A 19 -36.03 33.20 -36.54
CA ALA A 19 -34.97 33.63 -35.64
C ALA A 19 -33.57 33.28 -36.18
N PRO A 20 -32.59 34.21 -36.14
CA PRO A 20 -31.24 33.97 -36.60
C PRO A 20 -30.57 32.92 -35.71
N ARG A 21 -30.06 31.86 -36.36
CA ARG A 21 -29.53 30.67 -35.69
C ARG A 21 -28.45 31.01 -34.65
N ARG A 22 -27.54 31.91 -34.99
CA ARG A 22 -26.44 32.36 -34.12
C ARG A 22 -26.91 32.99 -32.82
N GLU A 23 -28.00 33.78 -32.85
CA GLU A 23 -28.54 34.39 -31.63
C GLU A 23 -29.17 33.34 -30.73
N VAL A 24 -29.95 32.40 -31.30
CA VAL A 24 -30.55 31.29 -30.55
C VAL A 24 -29.48 30.42 -29.87
N VAL A 25 -28.39 30.11 -30.59
CA VAL A 25 -27.26 29.35 -30.03
C VAL A 25 -26.54 30.15 -28.94
N ALA A 26 -26.28 31.45 -29.17
CA ALA A 26 -25.59 32.30 -28.20
C ALA A 26 -26.39 32.46 -26.90
N ASP A 27 -27.70 32.66 -26.99
CA ASP A 27 -28.58 32.79 -25.82
C ASP A 27 -28.72 31.47 -25.07
N ALA A 28 -28.84 30.34 -25.79
CA ALA A 28 -28.82 29.02 -25.20
C ALA A 28 -27.52 28.75 -24.42
N CYS A 29 -26.37 29.15 -24.97
CA CYS A 29 -25.09 29.03 -24.27
C CYS A 29 -25.04 29.95 -23.05
N ARG A 30 -25.42 31.23 -23.16
CA ARG A 30 -25.38 32.19 -22.04
C ARG A 30 -26.15 31.73 -20.81
N GLU A 31 -27.26 31.02 -21.00
CA GLU A 31 -28.07 30.47 -19.91
C GLU A 31 -27.33 29.42 -19.06
N VAL A 32 -26.52 28.56 -19.70
CA VAL A 32 -25.87 27.42 -19.02
C VAL A 32 -24.39 27.64 -18.70
N VAL A 33 -23.74 28.64 -19.31
CA VAL A 33 -22.31 28.92 -19.11
C VAL A 33 -21.98 29.14 -17.64
N ARG A 34 -22.76 29.96 -16.92
CA ARG A 34 -22.48 30.26 -15.51
C ARG A 34 -22.57 29.01 -14.62
N PRO A 35 -23.66 28.22 -14.61
CA PRO A 35 -23.73 26.97 -13.86
C PRO A 35 -22.59 25.99 -14.20
N ILE A 36 -22.23 25.84 -15.49
CA ILE A 36 -21.19 24.91 -15.93
C ILE A 36 -19.80 25.34 -15.43
N VAL A 37 -19.48 26.63 -15.47
CA VAL A 37 -18.19 27.14 -14.96
C VAL A 37 -18.06 26.84 -13.46
N PHE A 38 -19.11 27.09 -12.68
CA PHE A 38 -19.11 26.79 -11.25
C PHE A 38 -19.07 25.27 -10.98
N ALA A 39 -19.80 24.47 -11.75
CA ALA A 39 -19.74 22.99 -11.70
C ALA A 39 -18.33 22.46 -11.89
N ILE A 40 -17.70 22.82 -13.00
CA ILE A 40 -16.36 22.34 -13.31
C ILE A 40 -15.35 22.87 -12.28
N SER A 41 -15.51 24.11 -11.81
CA SER A 41 -14.65 24.67 -10.75
C SER A 41 -14.78 23.91 -9.43
N ILE A 42 -16.00 23.52 -9.05
CA ILE A 42 -16.26 22.69 -7.86
C ILE A 42 -15.63 21.31 -8.02
N VAL A 43 -15.76 20.68 -9.19
CA VAL A 43 -15.11 19.38 -9.46
C VAL A 43 -13.59 19.49 -9.34
N ILE A 44 -12.96 20.50 -9.94
CA ILE A 44 -11.51 20.73 -9.81
C ILE A 44 -11.13 20.93 -8.34
N LEU A 45 -11.91 21.73 -7.61
CA LEU A 45 -11.63 22.04 -6.22
C LEU A 45 -11.78 20.83 -5.28
N VAL A 46 -12.70 19.93 -5.59
CA VAL A 46 -12.88 18.68 -4.87
C VAL A 46 -11.62 17.80 -4.92
N PHE A 47 -10.80 17.91 -5.97
CA PHE A 47 -9.51 17.23 -6.02
C PHE A 47 -8.36 18.00 -5.34
N LEU A 48 -8.57 19.25 -4.90
CA LEU A 48 -7.56 20.04 -4.19
C LEU A 48 -6.98 19.33 -2.95
N PRO A 49 -7.79 18.66 -2.09
CA PRO A 49 -7.31 17.79 -1.02
C PRO A 49 -6.15 16.87 -1.38
N LEU A 50 -6.20 16.24 -2.54
CA LEU A 50 -5.22 15.23 -2.94
C LEU A 50 -3.82 15.84 -3.12
N PHE A 51 -3.73 17.14 -3.40
CA PHE A 51 -2.44 17.84 -3.46
C PHE A 51 -1.77 18.00 -2.10
N THR A 52 -2.55 17.93 -1.01
CA THR A 52 -2.05 18.06 0.36
C THR A 52 -1.51 16.75 0.93
N LEU A 53 -1.95 15.61 0.39
CA LEU A 53 -1.45 14.28 0.73
C LEU A 53 0.06 14.22 0.52
N GLN A 54 0.83 13.69 1.48
CA GLN A 54 2.29 13.58 1.40
C GLN A 54 2.66 12.10 1.23
N GLY A 55 3.91 11.70 1.47
CA GLY A 55 4.29 10.28 1.49
C GLY A 55 3.95 9.50 0.23
N VAL A 56 3.59 8.22 0.42
CA VAL A 56 3.25 7.28 -0.65
C VAL A 56 1.89 7.59 -1.24
N GLU A 57 0.91 7.92 -0.41
CA GLU A 57 -0.44 8.26 -0.86
C GLU A 57 -0.42 9.49 -1.80
N GLY A 58 0.39 10.50 -1.48
CA GLY A 58 0.58 11.67 -2.33
C GLY A 58 1.29 11.33 -3.65
N LYS A 59 2.30 10.46 -3.63
CA LYS A 59 3.00 10.02 -4.85
C LYS A 59 2.08 9.25 -5.79
N THR A 60 1.17 8.45 -5.25
CA THR A 60 0.20 7.67 -6.02
C THR A 60 -0.96 8.52 -6.55
N PHE A 61 -1.54 9.41 -5.74
CA PHE A 61 -2.79 10.11 -6.09
C PHE A 61 -2.64 11.54 -6.62
N ARG A 62 -1.52 12.24 -6.39
CA ARG A 62 -1.31 13.58 -6.97
C ARG A 62 -1.33 13.59 -8.50
N PRO A 63 -0.70 12.64 -9.22
CA PRO A 63 -0.76 12.60 -10.69
C PRO A 63 -2.19 12.45 -11.21
N LEU A 64 -3.02 11.64 -10.53
CA LEU A 64 -4.43 11.50 -10.85
C LEU A 64 -5.18 12.83 -10.69
N ALA A 65 -4.97 13.52 -9.56
CA ALA A 65 -5.57 14.84 -9.31
C ALA A 65 -5.16 15.88 -10.37
N GLN A 66 -3.88 15.88 -10.76
CA GLN A 66 -3.35 16.76 -11.82
C GLN A 66 -4.00 16.48 -13.17
N ALA A 67 -4.07 15.20 -13.56
CA ALA A 67 -4.67 14.80 -14.82
C ALA A 67 -6.14 15.21 -14.89
N VAL A 68 -6.92 14.95 -13.84
CA VAL A 68 -8.34 15.33 -13.79
C VAL A 68 -8.51 16.84 -13.77
N ALA A 69 -7.74 17.58 -12.96
CA ALA A 69 -7.84 19.03 -12.90
C ALA A 69 -7.53 19.69 -14.26
N LEU A 70 -6.45 19.25 -14.93
CA LEU A 70 -6.07 19.74 -16.25
C LEU A 70 -7.08 19.34 -17.32
N ALA A 71 -7.60 18.11 -17.29
CA ALA A 71 -8.63 17.65 -18.21
C ALA A 71 -9.94 18.42 -18.04
N MET A 72 -10.35 18.70 -16.80
CA MET A 72 -11.55 19.47 -16.49
C MET A 72 -11.39 20.94 -16.89
N ALA A 73 -10.22 21.54 -16.64
CA ALA A 73 -9.91 22.89 -17.13
C ALA A 73 -9.92 22.97 -18.67
N GLY A 74 -9.30 21.99 -19.34
CA GLY A 74 -9.34 21.87 -20.80
C GLY A 74 -10.75 21.65 -21.34
N SER A 75 -11.55 20.82 -20.66
CA SER A 75 -12.96 20.57 -20.97
C SER A 75 -13.80 21.84 -20.84
N LEU A 76 -13.52 22.68 -19.83
CA LEU A 76 -14.19 23.98 -19.68
C LEU A 76 -13.84 24.91 -20.84
N VAL A 77 -12.55 25.04 -21.20
CA VAL A 77 -12.13 25.86 -22.34
C VAL A 77 -12.78 25.36 -23.63
N PHE A 78 -12.79 24.05 -23.87
CA PHE A 78 -13.44 23.43 -25.01
C PHE A 78 -14.95 23.69 -25.02
N ALA A 79 -15.62 23.54 -23.88
CA ALA A 79 -17.05 23.76 -23.74
C ALA A 79 -17.46 25.22 -23.96
N LEU A 80 -16.62 26.19 -23.59
CA LEU A 80 -16.93 27.61 -23.76
C LEU A 80 -16.58 28.13 -25.17
N ALA A 81 -15.49 27.63 -25.77
CA ALA A 81 -15.01 28.14 -27.05
C ALA A 81 -15.49 27.30 -28.25
N LEU A 82 -15.23 25.99 -28.24
CA LEU A 82 -15.45 25.12 -29.39
C LEU A 82 -16.87 24.56 -29.45
N ALA A 83 -17.46 24.18 -28.31
CA ALA A 83 -18.78 23.56 -28.31
C ALA A 83 -19.88 24.44 -28.94
N PRO A 84 -19.98 25.76 -28.66
CA PRO A 84 -20.98 26.62 -29.29
C PRO A 84 -20.79 26.71 -30.81
N LEU A 85 -19.54 26.80 -31.26
CA LEU A 85 -19.19 26.85 -32.68
C LEU A 85 -19.55 25.54 -33.39
N ALA A 86 -19.18 24.41 -32.80
CA ALA A 86 -19.51 23.09 -33.34
C ALA A 86 -21.03 22.85 -33.36
N SER A 87 -21.75 23.28 -32.33
CA SER A 87 -23.22 23.22 -32.30
C SER A 87 -23.87 24.10 -33.38
N ASP A 88 -23.30 25.28 -33.68
CA ASP A 88 -23.79 26.13 -34.77
C ASP A 88 -23.50 25.53 -36.16
N LEU A 89 -22.41 24.80 -36.35
CA LEU A 89 -22.04 24.23 -37.64
C LEU A 89 -22.68 22.87 -37.92
N LEU A 90 -22.74 21.98 -36.91
CA LEU A 90 -23.04 20.55 -37.10
C LEU A 90 -24.48 20.17 -36.77
N LEU A 91 -25.17 20.90 -35.86
CA LEU A 91 -26.54 20.52 -35.50
C LEU A 91 -27.50 20.83 -36.64
N ALA A 92 -28.31 19.85 -37.05
CA ALA A 92 -29.31 20.06 -38.09
C ALA A 92 -30.54 20.77 -37.50
N ARG A 93 -30.95 21.90 -38.10
CA ARG A 93 -32.23 22.53 -37.76
C ARG A 93 -33.35 21.65 -38.32
N LYS A 94 -34.00 20.85 -37.47
CA LYS A 94 -35.17 20.07 -37.88
C LYS A 94 -36.30 21.06 -38.19
N ARG A 95 -36.59 21.26 -39.49
CA ARG A 95 -37.58 22.22 -39.98
C ARG A 95 -38.98 21.71 -39.57
N ARG A 96 -39.73 22.51 -38.80
CA ARG A 96 -41.16 22.27 -38.54
C ARG A 96 -41.84 21.94 -39.87
N GLY A 97 -42.52 20.80 -39.95
CA GLY A 97 -43.35 20.45 -41.10
C GLY A 97 -44.35 21.56 -41.38
N ALA A 98 -44.61 21.84 -42.66
CA ALA A 98 -45.28 23.03 -43.19
C ALA A 98 -46.80 23.17 -42.86
N GLY A 99 -47.26 22.68 -41.71
CA GLY A 99 -48.68 22.73 -41.29
C GLY A 99 -48.92 22.99 -39.80
N ALA A 100 -47.92 23.38 -39.01
CA ALA A 100 -48.09 23.65 -37.58
C ALA A 100 -48.39 25.13 -37.30
N ASN A 101 -49.48 25.40 -36.57
CA ASN A 101 -49.96 26.75 -36.25
C ASN A 101 -48.96 27.52 -35.35
N PRO A 102 -48.92 28.87 -35.42
CA PRO A 102 -47.94 29.70 -34.70
C PRO A 102 -48.16 29.81 -33.17
N GLY A 103 -48.92 28.90 -32.56
CA GLY A 103 -49.25 28.91 -31.12
C GLY A 103 -49.02 27.59 -30.38
N ASP A 104 -48.70 26.50 -31.07
CA ASP A 104 -48.54 25.20 -30.42
C ASP A 104 -47.17 25.09 -29.74
N ARG A 105 -47.19 24.95 -28.41
CA ARG A 105 -46.03 24.58 -27.61
C ARG A 105 -45.55 23.20 -28.09
N PRO A 106 -44.24 22.97 -28.29
CA PRO A 106 -43.75 21.65 -28.65
C PRO A 106 -44.18 20.66 -27.57
N THR A 107 -45.00 19.67 -27.95
CA THR A 107 -45.31 18.53 -27.10
C THR A 107 -44.05 17.68 -26.95
N GLU A 108 -43.91 16.99 -25.81
CA GLU A 108 -42.85 16.01 -25.47
C GLU A 108 -42.71 14.84 -26.49
N ASP A 109 -43.40 14.89 -27.64
CA ASP A 109 -43.61 13.81 -28.60
C ASP A 109 -42.58 13.72 -29.75
N ASP A 110 -41.64 14.66 -29.87
CA ASP A 110 -40.67 14.74 -30.99
C ASP A 110 -39.30 14.06 -30.74
N GLY A 111 -39.15 13.34 -29.62
CA GLY A 111 -37.93 12.61 -29.23
C GLY A 111 -37.82 11.17 -29.80
N PRO A 112 -36.62 10.55 -29.83
CA PRO A 112 -36.44 9.14 -30.17
C PRO A 112 -37.35 8.22 -29.36
N ARG A 113 -37.73 7.03 -29.90
CA ARG A 113 -38.64 6.08 -29.24
C ARG A 113 -38.20 5.71 -27.82
N LEU A 114 -36.89 5.63 -27.58
CA LEU A 114 -36.31 5.31 -26.28
C LEU A 114 -36.52 6.43 -25.24
N GLU A 115 -36.32 7.69 -25.63
CA GLU A 115 -36.53 8.86 -24.77
C GLU A 115 -37.98 8.90 -24.27
N ARG A 116 -38.94 8.68 -25.16
CA ARG A 116 -40.37 8.64 -24.80
C ARG A 116 -40.71 7.53 -23.80
N TRP A 117 -40.07 6.37 -23.91
CA TRP A 117 -40.28 5.28 -22.98
C TRP A 117 -39.70 5.60 -21.60
N LEU A 118 -38.49 6.16 -21.54
CA LEU A 118 -37.84 6.61 -20.30
C LEU A 118 -38.66 7.71 -19.61
N VAL A 119 -39.12 8.73 -20.35
CA VAL A 119 -39.92 9.82 -19.79
C VAL A 119 -41.27 9.30 -19.28
N ARG A 120 -41.93 8.36 -19.98
CA ARG A 120 -43.17 7.74 -19.50
C ARG A 120 -42.98 6.96 -18.20
N ALA A 121 -41.84 6.31 -18.01
CA ALA A 121 -41.52 5.62 -16.76
C ALA A 121 -41.14 6.59 -15.62
N TYR A 122 -40.40 7.66 -15.95
CA TYR A 122 -39.93 8.66 -15.00
C TYR A 122 -41.04 9.59 -14.48
N ARG A 123 -41.92 10.06 -15.37
CA ARG A 123 -43.00 11.03 -15.07
C ARG A 123 -43.93 10.61 -13.91
N PRO A 124 -44.47 9.38 -13.83
CA PRO A 124 -45.33 8.99 -12.70
C PRO A 124 -44.56 9.00 -11.38
N LEU A 125 -43.28 8.62 -11.39
CA LEU A 125 -42.42 8.61 -10.20
C LEU A 125 -42.20 10.03 -9.66
N VAL A 126 -41.83 10.96 -10.54
CA VAL A 126 -41.65 12.38 -10.18
C VAL A 126 -42.98 12.98 -9.72
N THR A 127 -44.06 12.74 -10.45
CA THR A 127 -45.38 13.30 -10.09
C THR A 127 -45.84 12.81 -8.71
N PHE A 128 -45.51 11.57 -8.34
CA PHE A 128 -45.77 11.04 -7.00
C PHE A 128 -44.99 11.79 -5.92
N PHE A 129 -43.67 11.94 -6.08
CA PHE A 129 -42.83 12.64 -5.09
C PHE A 129 -43.11 14.14 -5.01
N VAL A 130 -43.48 14.79 -6.12
CA VAL A 130 -43.91 16.20 -6.14
C VAL A 130 -45.24 16.37 -5.40
N ARG A 131 -46.20 15.44 -5.55
CA ARG A 131 -47.48 15.47 -4.83
C ARG A 131 -47.34 15.09 -3.35
N ARG A 132 -46.32 14.30 -2.99
CA ARG A 132 -46.04 13.83 -1.63
C ARG A 132 -44.57 14.07 -1.26
N PRO A 133 -44.15 15.32 -1.00
CA PRO A 133 -42.76 15.63 -0.68
C PRO A 133 -42.26 14.93 0.58
N ALA A 134 -43.14 14.68 1.55
CA ALA A 134 -42.81 13.90 2.75
C ALA A 134 -42.32 12.48 2.42
N ALA A 135 -42.86 11.84 1.36
CA ALA A 135 -42.42 10.51 0.94
C ALA A 135 -40.98 10.53 0.40
N ALA A 136 -40.57 11.61 -0.29
CA ALA A 136 -39.20 11.78 -0.77
C ALA A 136 -38.22 11.96 0.41
N ILE A 137 -38.61 12.75 1.42
CA ILE A 137 -37.80 12.98 2.61
C ILE A 137 -37.64 11.68 3.41
N VAL A 138 -38.72 10.92 3.62
CA VAL A 138 -38.67 9.63 4.31
C VAL A 138 -37.78 8.64 3.56
N LEU A 139 -37.85 8.59 2.23
CA LEU A 139 -36.97 7.74 1.42
C LEU A 139 -35.50 8.16 1.56
N ALA A 140 -35.21 9.45 1.45
CA ALA A 140 -33.85 9.99 1.59
C ALA A 140 -33.25 9.70 2.98
N LEU A 141 -34.05 9.88 4.05
CA LEU A 141 -33.66 9.54 5.41
C LEU A 141 -33.48 8.03 5.59
N GLY A 142 -34.37 7.22 5.01
CA GLY A 142 -34.27 5.75 5.04
C GLY A 142 -33.01 5.24 4.35
N MET A 143 -32.67 5.78 3.18
CA MET A 143 -31.41 5.46 2.49
C MET A 143 -30.19 5.90 3.29
N SER A 144 -30.23 7.10 3.87
CA SER A 144 -29.14 7.63 4.70
C SER A 144 -28.92 6.76 5.95
N ALA A 145 -30.00 6.34 6.61
CA ALA A 145 -29.95 5.45 7.76
C ALA A 145 -29.40 4.06 7.38
N LEU A 146 -29.79 3.52 6.22
CA LEU A 146 -29.25 2.26 5.70
C LEU A 146 -27.73 2.36 5.46
N GLY A 147 -27.27 3.44 4.82
CA GLY A 147 -25.84 3.68 4.64
C GLY A 147 -25.09 3.81 5.96
N ALA A 148 -25.65 4.54 6.93
CA ALA A 148 -25.08 4.67 8.27
C ALA A 148 -25.03 3.33 9.03
N MET A 149 -25.96 2.42 8.79
CA MET A 149 -25.94 1.06 9.35
C MET A 149 -24.92 0.14 8.66
N LEU A 150 -24.63 0.36 7.37
CA LEU A 150 -23.63 -0.40 6.62
C LEU A 150 -22.20 0.08 6.90
N LEU A 151 -22.01 1.36 7.22
CA LEU A 151 -20.69 1.96 7.42
C LEU A 151 -19.82 1.21 8.46
N PRO A 152 -20.31 0.82 9.65
CA PRO A 152 -19.51 0.09 10.64
C PRO A 152 -19.16 -1.35 10.23
N ARG A 153 -19.80 -1.89 9.18
CA ARG A 153 -19.50 -3.22 8.64
C ARG A 153 -18.39 -3.21 7.60
N LEU A 154 -18.02 -2.03 7.09
CA LEU A 154 -16.87 -1.89 6.22
C LEU A 154 -15.61 -1.87 7.08
N GLY A 155 -14.67 -2.76 6.79
CA GLY A 155 -13.35 -2.75 7.41
C GLY A 155 -12.51 -1.56 6.95
N SER A 156 -11.31 -1.41 7.52
CA SER A 156 -10.38 -0.37 7.09
C SER A 156 -8.99 -0.91 6.75
N GLU A 157 -8.46 -0.51 5.60
CA GLU A 157 -7.11 -0.84 5.13
C GLU A 157 -6.41 0.40 4.53
N PHE A 158 -5.09 0.34 4.29
CA PHE A 158 -4.38 1.46 3.68
C PHE A 158 -4.66 1.53 2.17
N THR A 159 -4.32 0.46 1.47
CA THR A 159 -4.55 0.26 0.03
C THR A 159 -5.01 -1.18 -0.22
N PRO A 160 -5.94 -1.41 -1.15
CA PRO A 160 -6.31 -2.76 -1.55
C PRO A 160 -5.11 -3.45 -2.21
N LYS A 161 -5.00 -4.77 -2.03
CA LYS A 161 -3.91 -5.57 -2.62
C LYS A 161 -3.93 -5.45 -4.14
N LEU A 162 -2.86 -4.90 -4.69
CA LEU A 162 -2.64 -4.81 -6.13
C LEU A 162 -2.12 -6.15 -6.61
N ARG A 163 -2.74 -6.77 -7.61
CA ARG A 163 -2.29 -8.06 -8.14
C ARG A 163 -1.11 -7.86 -9.08
N GLU A 164 0.08 -8.28 -8.65
CA GLU A 164 1.32 -8.10 -9.41
C GLU A 164 1.61 -9.27 -10.37
N GLY A 165 0.91 -10.41 -10.22
CA GLY A 165 1.16 -11.63 -10.98
C GLY A 165 2.41 -12.41 -10.53
N THR A 166 3.11 -11.90 -9.51
CA THR A 166 4.24 -12.58 -8.85
C THR A 166 4.03 -12.51 -7.35
N ILE A 167 4.16 -13.65 -6.68
CA ILE A 167 4.17 -13.74 -5.22
C ILE A 167 5.64 -13.74 -4.79
N ALA A 168 5.96 -12.97 -3.76
CA ALA A 168 7.25 -13.01 -3.11
C ALA A 168 7.12 -13.72 -1.77
N ALA A 169 7.81 -14.85 -1.61
CA ALA A 169 7.85 -15.64 -0.39
C ALA A 169 9.20 -15.43 0.32
N ARG A 170 9.15 -14.83 1.50
CA ARG A 170 10.31 -14.70 2.38
C ARG A 170 10.42 -15.94 3.26
N VAL A 171 11.46 -16.72 3.06
CA VAL A 171 11.73 -17.98 3.75
C VAL A 171 12.81 -17.74 4.81
N THR A 172 12.41 -17.73 6.07
CA THR A 172 13.34 -17.62 7.20
C THR A 172 13.62 -18.98 7.81
N MET A 173 14.89 -19.31 7.96
CA MET A 173 15.41 -20.56 8.50
C MET A 173 16.07 -20.30 9.87
N ALA A 174 16.53 -21.37 10.52
CA ALA A 174 17.23 -21.28 11.80
C ALA A 174 18.45 -20.32 11.74
N PRO A 175 18.70 -19.49 12.77
CA PRO A 175 19.81 -18.52 12.78
C PRO A 175 21.21 -19.13 12.66
N SER A 176 21.34 -20.43 12.95
CA SER A 176 22.59 -21.20 12.94
C SER A 176 22.85 -21.94 11.63
N ILE A 177 21.96 -21.83 10.64
CA ILE A 177 22.08 -22.56 9.37
C ILE A 177 23.30 -22.09 8.57
N SER A 178 23.98 -23.03 7.92
CA SER A 178 25.07 -22.71 7.00
C SER A 178 24.54 -22.26 5.64
N LEU A 179 25.34 -21.55 4.85
CA LEU A 179 24.95 -21.13 3.50
C LEU A 179 24.64 -22.32 2.59
N ASP A 180 25.40 -23.41 2.72
CA ASP A 180 25.18 -24.62 1.92
C ASP A 180 23.85 -25.31 2.27
N GLU A 181 23.52 -25.44 3.56
CA GLU A 181 22.25 -26.04 3.99
C GLU A 181 21.06 -25.11 3.68
N ALA A 182 21.23 -23.79 3.80
CA ALA A 182 20.21 -22.81 3.40
C ALA A 182 19.93 -22.88 1.90
N ARG A 183 20.98 -23.00 1.07
CA ARG A 183 20.85 -23.22 -0.38
C ARG A 183 20.12 -24.53 -0.68
N GLU A 184 20.50 -25.62 -0.04
CA GLU A 184 19.86 -26.93 -0.28
C GLU A 184 18.39 -26.95 0.15
N THR A 185 18.08 -26.35 1.30
CA THR A 185 16.71 -26.18 1.79
C THR A 185 15.88 -25.34 0.84
N THR A 186 16.41 -24.22 0.37
CA THR A 186 15.72 -23.35 -0.59
C THR A 186 15.48 -24.06 -1.93
N LEU A 187 16.45 -24.82 -2.45
CA LEU A 187 16.28 -25.64 -3.66
C LEU A 187 15.21 -26.73 -3.50
N ARG A 188 15.06 -27.31 -2.31
CA ARG A 188 13.96 -28.26 -2.03
C ARG A 188 12.60 -27.56 -2.06
N ILE A 189 12.50 -26.36 -1.47
CA ILE A 189 11.30 -25.52 -1.50
C ILE A 189 10.95 -25.15 -2.95
N GLU A 190 11.92 -24.67 -3.74
CA GLU A 190 11.70 -24.32 -5.15
C GLU A 190 11.07 -25.45 -5.96
N ARG A 191 11.62 -26.67 -5.86
CA ARG A 191 11.09 -27.84 -6.57
C ARG A 191 9.67 -28.18 -6.14
N ARG A 192 9.35 -28.00 -4.85
CA ARG A 192 8.02 -28.26 -4.31
C ARG A 192 7.00 -27.24 -4.81
N LEU A 193 7.40 -25.96 -4.92
CA LEU A 193 6.57 -24.89 -5.45
C LEU A 193 6.37 -25.05 -6.97
N LEU A 194 7.43 -25.34 -7.72
CA LEU A 194 7.35 -25.55 -9.17
C LEU A 194 6.47 -26.75 -9.58
N ALA A 195 6.19 -27.67 -8.64
CA ALA A 195 5.27 -28.78 -8.86
C ALA A 195 3.78 -28.36 -8.82
N LEU A 196 3.45 -27.15 -8.34
CA LEU A 196 2.08 -26.62 -8.37
C LEU A 196 1.72 -26.16 -9.79
N PRO A 197 0.51 -26.46 -10.29
CA PRO A 197 0.14 -26.24 -11.69
C PRO A 197 0.08 -24.76 -12.10
N ASP A 198 -0.29 -23.89 -11.16
CA ASP A 198 -0.48 -22.45 -11.37
C ASP A 198 0.81 -21.64 -11.25
N ILE A 199 1.94 -22.28 -10.94
CA ILE A 199 3.26 -21.65 -10.89
C ILE A 199 3.98 -21.87 -12.22
N GLU A 200 4.52 -20.79 -12.79
CA GLU A 200 5.28 -20.85 -14.05
C GLU A 200 6.78 -20.90 -13.79
N GLU A 201 7.26 -20.10 -12.84
CA GLU A 201 8.68 -19.93 -12.59
C GLU A 201 8.93 -19.62 -11.11
N VAL A 202 10.02 -20.16 -10.57
CA VAL A 202 10.46 -19.90 -9.20
C VAL A 202 11.93 -19.50 -9.24
N VAL A 203 12.26 -18.34 -8.68
CA VAL A 203 13.63 -17.83 -8.58
C VAL A 203 13.90 -17.50 -7.12
N SER A 204 14.99 -18.02 -6.55
CA SER A 204 15.37 -17.68 -5.18
C SER A 204 16.68 -16.90 -5.07
N ARG A 205 16.80 -16.17 -3.97
CA ARG A 205 18.02 -15.50 -3.51
C ARG A 205 18.22 -15.80 -2.03
N VAL A 206 19.26 -16.56 -1.71
CA VAL A 206 19.66 -16.83 -0.32
C VAL A 206 20.64 -15.74 0.14
N GLY A 207 20.35 -15.11 1.27
CA GLY A 207 21.13 -14.00 1.79
C GLY A 207 21.07 -12.77 0.89
N ARG A 208 22.22 -12.12 0.70
CA ARG A 208 22.34 -10.86 -0.03
C ARG A 208 23.05 -11.03 -1.36
N GLY A 209 22.74 -10.15 -2.32
CA GLY A 209 23.54 -10.00 -3.54
C GLY A 209 24.94 -9.44 -3.26
N GLU A 210 25.88 -9.65 -4.17
CA GLU A 210 27.25 -9.11 -4.08
C GLU A 210 27.27 -7.58 -4.08
N VAL A 211 26.32 -6.96 -4.80
CA VAL A 211 26.13 -5.52 -4.91
C VAL A 211 24.69 -5.19 -4.56
N GLY A 212 24.48 -4.23 -3.65
CA GLY A 212 23.16 -3.72 -3.31
C GLY A 212 23.02 -3.27 -1.86
N ALA A 213 21.88 -2.64 -1.56
CA ALA A 213 21.55 -2.16 -0.22
C ALA A 213 20.97 -3.25 0.70
N HIS A 214 20.68 -4.45 0.17
CA HIS A 214 20.07 -5.55 0.92
C HIS A 214 21.05 -6.13 1.94
N ALA A 215 20.64 -6.15 3.21
CA ALA A 215 21.42 -6.69 4.32
C ALA A 215 20.90 -8.05 4.78
N ASP A 216 20.38 -8.86 3.85
CA ASP A 216 19.77 -10.15 4.18
C ASP A 216 20.81 -11.16 4.69
N PRO A 217 20.53 -11.83 5.83
CA PRO A 217 21.42 -12.83 6.38
C PRO A 217 21.30 -14.16 5.63
N VAL A 218 22.28 -15.03 5.83
CA VAL A 218 22.35 -16.36 5.22
C VAL A 218 21.15 -17.26 5.58
N ASN A 219 20.52 -17.04 6.73
CA ASN A 219 19.35 -17.79 7.15
C ASN A 219 18.03 -17.26 6.57
N ASN A 220 18.07 -16.29 5.66
CA ASN A 220 16.90 -15.79 4.96
C ASN A 220 17.05 -16.04 3.46
N ALA A 221 15.97 -16.46 2.81
CA ALA A 221 15.89 -16.58 1.36
C ALA A 221 14.64 -15.86 0.85
N GLU A 222 14.79 -15.08 -0.21
CA GLU A 222 13.67 -14.52 -0.95
C GLU A 222 13.38 -15.39 -2.15
N VAL A 223 12.15 -15.85 -2.27
CA VAL A 223 11.68 -16.73 -3.35
C VAL A 223 10.60 -15.99 -4.13
N TYR A 224 10.90 -15.63 -5.37
CA TYR A 224 9.98 -15.01 -6.31
C TYR A 224 9.26 -16.11 -7.10
N VAL A 225 7.95 -16.16 -6.97
CA VAL A 225 7.07 -17.16 -7.56
C VAL A 225 6.20 -16.47 -8.60
N ARG A 226 6.53 -16.65 -9.89
CA ARG A 226 5.76 -16.08 -10.99
C ARG A 226 4.56 -16.98 -11.29
N LEU A 227 3.37 -16.40 -11.24
CA LEU A 227 2.12 -17.10 -11.51
C LEU A 227 1.91 -17.24 -13.01
N ARG A 228 1.29 -18.34 -13.41
CA ARG A 228 0.91 -18.59 -14.80
C ARG A 228 -0.21 -17.63 -15.23
N GLU A 229 -0.07 -17.03 -16.40
CA GLU A 229 -1.14 -16.20 -16.99
C GLU A 229 -2.43 -17.03 -17.20
N GLY A 230 -3.56 -16.49 -16.75
CA GLY A 230 -4.87 -17.14 -16.91
C GLY A 230 -5.16 -18.27 -15.92
N SER A 231 -4.46 -18.33 -14.78
CA SER A 231 -4.86 -19.20 -13.66
C SER A 231 -6.35 -18.98 -13.33
N ARG A 232 -7.06 -20.09 -13.08
CA ARG A 232 -8.48 -20.08 -12.71
C ARG A 232 -8.69 -19.82 -11.23
N GLU A 233 -7.64 -20.03 -10.43
CA GLU A 233 -7.71 -19.87 -8.99
C GLU A 233 -7.43 -18.44 -8.58
N SER A 234 -7.96 -18.07 -7.41
CA SER A 234 -7.66 -16.78 -6.81
C SER A 234 -6.23 -16.79 -6.26
N GLN A 235 -5.57 -15.63 -6.28
CA GLN A 235 -4.21 -15.49 -5.74
C GLN A 235 -4.14 -15.94 -4.28
N GLU A 236 -5.18 -15.65 -3.51
CA GLU A 236 -5.33 -16.06 -2.12
C GLU A 236 -5.36 -17.60 -1.96
N ALA A 237 -5.94 -18.32 -2.91
CA ALA A 237 -5.96 -19.79 -2.90
C ALA A 237 -4.58 -20.38 -3.24
N ILE A 238 -3.87 -19.73 -4.16
CA ILE A 238 -2.49 -20.11 -4.52
C ILE A 238 -1.55 -19.84 -3.34
N GLU A 239 -1.69 -18.70 -2.65
CA GLU A 239 -0.94 -18.38 -1.42
C GLU A 239 -1.17 -19.42 -0.32
N ALA A 240 -2.42 -19.88 -0.13
CA ALA A 240 -2.72 -20.97 0.79
C ALA A 240 -2.02 -22.28 0.39
N GLN A 241 -2.03 -22.64 -0.89
CA GLN A 241 -1.31 -23.83 -1.38
C GLN A 241 0.20 -23.72 -1.22
N ILE A 242 0.78 -22.53 -1.42
CA ILE A 242 2.20 -22.27 -1.16
C ILE A 242 2.50 -22.48 0.33
N ARG A 243 1.64 -21.96 1.22
CA ARG A 243 1.79 -22.12 2.67
C ARG A 243 1.76 -23.60 3.07
N ASP A 244 0.78 -24.35 2.57
CA ASP A 244 0.66 -25.79 2.83
C ASP A 244 1.85 -26.57 2.26
N ALA A 245 2.36 -26.18 1.08
CA ALA A 245 3.50 -26.83 0.45
C ALA A 245 4.81 -26.62 1.22
N VAL A 246 4.94 -25.54 1.99
CA VAL A 246 6.14 -25.24 2.79
C VAL A 246 5.97 -25.59 4.27
N ALA A 247 4.74 -25.83 4.75
CA ALA A 247 4.46 -26.17 6.15
C ALA A 247 5.19 -27.43 6.66
N ASP A 248 5.49 -28.37 5.76
CA ASP A 248 6.19 -29.61 6.10
C ASP A 248 7.70 -29.42 6.37
N PHE A 249 8.27 -28.25 6.10
CA PHE A 249 9.70 -27.99 6.31
C PHE A 249 9.98 -27.59 7.76
N PRO A 250 10.67 -28.44 8.56
CA PRO A 250 10.88 -28.14 9.97
C PRO A 250 11.78 -26.92 10.17
N GLY A 251 11.36 -25.99 11.03
CA GLY A 251 12.14 -24.80 11.36
C GLY A 251 12.21 -23.75 10.25
N VAL A 252 11.32 -23.85 9.25
CA VAL A 252 11.15 -22.85 8.20
C VAL A 252 9.89 -22.03 8.47
N LEU A 253 10.02 -20.71 8.45
CA LEU A 253 8.90 -19.78 8.48
C LEU A 253 8.81 -19.09 7.13
N VAL A 254 7.60 -18.96 6.59
CA VAL A 254 7.35 -18.27 5.34
C VAL A 254 6.46 -17.07 5.60
N ASN A 255 6.81 -15.94 5.00
CA ASN A 255 5.95 -14.76 4.91
C ASN A 255 5.66 -14.49 3.43
N LEU A 256 4.38 -14.41 3.05
CA LEU A 256 3.96 -14.19 1.67
C LEU A 256 3.54 -12.74 1.46
N THR A 257 4.00 -12.15 0.36
CA THR A 257 3.68 -10.79 -0.09
C THR A 257 3.91 -10.70 -1.61
N GLN A 258 4.08 -9.51 -2.15
CA GLN A 258 4.34 -9.26 -3.56
C GLN A 258 5.58 -8.37 -3.74
N PRO A 259 6.33 -8.46 -4.86
CA PRO A 259 7.60 -7.76 -5.01
C PRO A 259 7.55 -6.23 -4.83
N ILE A 260 6.58 -5.55 -5.44
CA ILE A 260 6.46 -4.08 -5.35
C ILE A 260 5.94 -3.71 -3.96
N GLU A 261 4.90 -4.40 -3.46
CA GLU A 261 4.38 -4.22 -2.10
C GLU A 261 5.48 -4.38 -1.03
N MET A 262 6.22 -5.49 -1.06
CA MET A 262 7.35 -5.77 -0.18
C MET A 262 8.39 -4.65 -0.19
N THR A 263 8.77 -4.19 -1.39
CA THR A 263 9.79 -3.15 -1.54
C THR A 263 9.30 -1.81 -0.99
N VAL A 264 8.03 -1.48 -1.21
CA VAL A 264 7.42 -0.26 -0.66
C VAL A 264 7.36 -0.33 0.86
N ASP A 265 6.91 -1.45 1.44
CA ASP A 265 6.83 -1.62 2.89
C ASP A 265 8.22 -1.57 3.55
N GLU A 266 9.23 -2.21 2.94
CA GLU A 266 10.61 -2.18 3.44
C GLU A 266 11.19 -0.76 3.42
N LEU A 267 10.98 0.00 2.33
CA LEU A 267 11.49 1.35 2.20
C LEU A 267 10.86 2.34 3.19
N LEU A 268 9.62 2.10 3.60
CA LEU A 268 8.88 3.00 4.48
C LEU A 268 9.10 2.69 5.96
N GLU A 269 8.99 1.42 6.33
CA GLU A 269 8.92 1.02 7.74
C GLU A 269 10.09 0.12 8.17
N GLY A 270 10.92 -0.33 7.22
CA GLY A 270 12.05 -1.23 7.45
C GLY A 270 11.64 -2.69 7.63
N VAL A 271 10.40 -3.03 7.28
CA VAL A 271 9.75 -4.32 7.54
C VAL A 271 9.10 -4.83 6.26
N ARG A 272 9.13 -6.14 6.03
CA ARG A 272 8.65 -6.78 4.78
C ARG A 272 7.32 -7.51 4.98
N ALA A 273 6.43 -6.90 5.76
CA ALA A 273 5.11 -7.43 6.11
C ALA A 273 4.14 -6.26 6.25
N GLU A 274 2.84 -6.54 6.11
CA GLU A 274 1.79 -5.52 6.17
C GLU A 274 1.77 -4.78 7.53
N LEU A 275 1.99 -5.53 8.61
CA LEU A 275 2.06 -5.02 9.97
C LEU A 275 3.40 -5.34 10.62
N ALA A 276 3.85 -4.38 11.43
CA ALA A 276 5.02 -4.52 12.26
C ALA A 276 4.76 -3.99 13.67
N ILE A 277 4.95 -4.84 14.67
CA ILE A 277 4.94 -4.44 16.07
C ILE A 277 6.40 -4.25 16.47
N LYS A 278 6.81 -3.00 16.72
CA LYS A 278 8.18 -2.67 17.15
C LYS A 278 8.21 -2.53 18.67
N ILE A 279 9.12 -3.26 19.30
CA ILE A 279 9.36 -3.23 20.74
C ILE A 279 10.74 -2.64 20.99
N PHE A 280 10.80 -1.48 21.63
CA PHE A 280 12.03 -0.75 21.94
C PHE A 280 12.49 -1.03 23.37
N GLY A 281 13.81 -1.15 23.56
CA GLY A 281 14.42 -1.38 24.86
C GLY A 281 15.95 -1.51 24.78
N GLU A 282 16.61 -1.66 25.93
CA GLU A 282 18.08 -1.75 25.99
C GLU A 282 18.61 -3.19 25.91
N ASP A 283 17.93 -4.12 26.59
CA ASP A 283 18.32 -5.53 26.71
C ASP A 283 17.67 -6.38 25.61
N LEU A 284 18.51 -7.03 24.79
CA LEU A 284 18.05 -7.85 23.67
C LEU A 284 17.39 -9.15 24.12
N ASP A 285 17.81 -9.72 25.24
CA ASP A 285 17.23 -10.98 25.74
C ASP A 285 15.85 -10.72 26.34
N GLN A 286 15.70 -9.62 27.08
CA GLN A 286 14.40 -9.16 27.57
C GLN A 286 13.45 -8.83 26.41
N LEU A 287 13.93 -8.08 25.41
CA LEU A 287 13.11 -7.75 24.22
C LEU A 287 12.67 -9.01 23.48
N ARG A 288 13.51 -10.04 23.41
CA ARG A 288 13.16 -11.31 22.78
C ARG A 288 12.03 -12.01 23.51
N THR A 289 12.10 -12.12 24.84
CA THR A 289 11.02 -12.73 25.63
C THR A 289 9.70 -12.00 25.43
N ILE A 290 9.71 -10.66 25.52
CA ILE A 290 8.50 -9.86 25.30
C ILE A 290 7.99 -10.05 23.86
N ALA A 291 8.88 -10.10 22.86
CA ALA A 291 8.48 -10.29 21.48
C ALA A 291 7.86 -11.67 21.23
N ASP A 292 8.38 -12.72 21.86
CA ASP A 292 7.82 -14.07 21.80
C ASP A 292 6.43 -14.14 22.47
N ASP A 293 6.24 -13.47 23.61
CA ASP A 293 4.95 -13.36 24.31
C ASP A 293 3.93 -12.58 23.48
N VAL A 294 4.32 -11.42 22.94
CA VAL A 294 3.50 -10.60 22.03
C VAL A 294 3.11 -11.41 20.79
N ALA A 295 4.06 -12.15 20.20
CA ALA A 295 3.78 -12.99 19.03
C ALA A 295 2.83 -14.15 19.36
N ALA A 296 2.89 -14.71 20.57
CA ALA A 296 1.93 -15.74 21.01
C ALA A 296 0.51 -15.18 21.06
N VAL A 297 0.31 -14.01 21.69
CA VAL A 297 -1.00 -13.35 21.76
C VAL A 297 -1.52 -12.96 20.37
N VAL A 298 -0.66 -12.39 19.53
CA VAL A 298 -1.04 -11.95 18.18
C VAL A 298 -1.46 -13.13 17.29
N ARG A 299 -0.83 -14.30 17.43
CA ARG A 299 -1.23 -15.52 16.69
C ARG A 299 -2.66 -15.99 17.02
N GLU A 300 -3.16 -15.68 18.21
CA GLU A 300 -4.52 -16.05 18.63
C GLU A 300 -5.59 -15.04 18.17
N VAL A 301 -5.18 -13.91 17.58
CA VAL A 301 -6.11 -12.93 17.03
C VAL A 301 -6.62 -13.43 15.67
N PRO A 302 -7.95 -13.55 15.47
CA PRO A 302 -8.51 -13.98 14.20
C PRO A 302 -8.01 -13.09 13.05
N GLY A 303 -7.57 -13.72 11.96
CA GLY A 303 -6.99 -13.06 10.79
C GLY A 303 -5.47 -12.85 10.83
N ALA A 304 -4.80 -13.23 11.92
CA ALA A 304 -3.34 -13.22 11.98
C ALA A 304 -2.74 -14.30 11.07
N ALA A 305 -1.87 -13.90 10.15
CA ALA A 305 -1.09 -14.78 9.29
C ALA A 305 0.40 -14.42 9.36
N ASP A 306 1.25 -15.42 9.13
CA ASP A 306 2.72 -15.23 9.00
C ASP A 306 3.38 -14.51 10.18
N VAL A 307 2.87 -14.73 11.40
CA VAL A 307 3.37 -14.06 12.60
C VAL A 307 4.79 -14.54 12.95
N GLN A 308 5.76 -13.64 12.76
CA GLN A 308 7.16 -13.95 12.89
C GLN A 308 7.89 -12.89 13.73
N VAL A 309 8.68 -13.36 14.69
CA VAL A 309 9.60 -12.50 15.47
C VAL A 309 10.94 -12.41 14.75
N ASP A 310 11.51 -11.20 14.67
CA ASP A 310 12.86 -11.00 14.16
C ASP A 310 13.88 -11.78 15.00
N GLN A 311 14.67 -12.62 14.32
CA GLN A 311 15.71 -13.41 14.98
C GLN A 311 16.96 -12.54 15.22
N VAL A 312 17.08 -11.98 16.43
CA VAL A 312 18.25 -11.16 16.83
C VAL A 312 19.40 -11.94 17.44
N SER A 313 19.15 -13.17 17.89
CA SER A 313 20.12 -14.06 18.55
C SER A 313 20.01 -15.49 18.00
N GLY A 314 20.87 -16.40 18.46
CA GLY A 314 20.85 -17.82 18.07
C GLY A 314 21.96 -18.24 17.11
N THR A 315 22.93 -17.36 16.83
CA THR A 315 24.09 -17.73 16.01
C THR A 315 25.21 -18.25 16.90
N PRO A 316 25.66 -19.50 16.73
CA PRO A 316 26.81 -20.02 17.45
C PRO A 316 28.08 -19.30 16.98
N GLN A 317 28.90 -18.86 17.94
CA GLN A 317 30.15 -18.14 17.70
C GLN A 317 31.25 -18.80 18.52
N LEU A 318 32.42 -18.97 17.90
CA LEU A 318 33.64 -19.33 18.62
C LEU A 318 34.32 -18.04 19.09
N LEU A 319 34.14 -17.70 20.36
CA LEU A 319 34.74 -16.53 20.98
C LEU A 319 36.19 -16.83 21.40
N ILE A 320 37.13 -16.15 20.76
CA ILE A 320 38.56 -16.25 21.06
C ILE A 320 38.98 -15.01 21.84
N ARG A 321 39.18 -15.13 23.16
CA ARG A 321 39.68 -14.04 24.00
C ARG A 321 41.18 -14.20 24.20
N VAL A 322 41.94 -13.17 23.81
CA VAL A 322 43.39 -13.15 24.00
C VAL A 322 43.74 -12.94 25.47
N ASP A 323 44.52 -13.85 26.05
CA ASP A 323 45.05 -13.70 27.40
C ASP A 323 46.29 -12.79 27.36
N ARG A 324 46.09 -11.54 27.82
CA ARG A 324 47.15 -10.53 27.86
C ARG A 324 48.35 -10.94 28.72
N ALA A 325 48.13 -11.69 29.79
CA ALA A 325 49.21 -12.17 30.64
C ALA A 325 50.00 -13.30 29.96
N ALA A 326 49.32 -14.14 29.17
CA ALA A 326 49.96 -15.20 28.41
C ALA A 326 50.81 -14.67 27.26
N ILE A 327 50.28 -13.79 26.42
CA ILE A 327 51.03 -13.21 25.29
C ILE A 327 52.25 -12.40 25.77
N ALA A 328 52.14 -11.71 26.92
CA ALA A 328 53.24 -10.92 27.49
C ALA A 328 54.43 -11.80 27.89
N ARG A 329 54.20 -13.04 28.34
CA ARG A 329 55.28 -14.01 28.64
C ARG A 329 56.07 -14.42 27.39
N TRP A 330 55.42 -14.36 26.22
CA TRP A 330 56.01 -14.71 24.94
C TRP A 330 56.49 -13.48 24.15
N GLY A 331 56.35 -12.26 24.71
CA GLY A 331 56.74 -11.02 24.07
C GLY A 331 55.90 -10.65 22.83
N LEU A 332 54.65 -11.13 22.77
CA LEU A 332 53.74 -10.95 21.63
C LEU A 332 52.76 -9.80 21.86
N ASP A 333 52.45 -9.08 20.79
CA ASP A 333 51.38 -8.09 20.79
C ASP A 333 50.00 -8.70 20.48
N VAL A 334 48.95 -8.10 21.03
CA VAL A 334 47.56 -8.54 20.75
C VAL A 334 47.26 -8.45 19.25
N ALA A 335 47.78 -7.42 18.57
CA ALA A 335 47.58 -7.20 17.16
C ALA A 335 48.18 -8.33 16.30
N GLU A 336 49.39 -8.79 16.63
CA GLU A 336 50.06 -9.89 15.93
C GLU A 336 49.26 -11.18 16.01
N VAL A 337 48.78 -11.53 17.22
CA VAL A 337 47.95 -12.72 17.42
C VAL A 337 46.64 -12.64 16.62
N GLN A 338 46.00 -11.47 16.60
CA GLN A 338 44.77 -11.27 15.83
C GLN A 338 45.00 -11.28 14.31
N GLU A 339 46.12 -10.75 13.84
CA GLU A 339 46.49 -10.75 12.42
C GLU A 339 46.72 -12.17 11.92
N ILE A 340 47.47 -12.98 12.67
CA ILE A 340 47.68 -14.40 12.36
C ILE A 340 46.33 -15.14 12.35
N LEU A 341 45.48 -14.92 13.34
CA LEU A 341 44.16 -15.56 13.39
C LEU A 341 43.29 -15.15 12.18
N ARG A 342 43.34 -13.87 11.79
CA ARG A 342 42.62 -13.33 10.62
C ARG A 342 43.13 -13.98 9.33
N ALA A 343 44.43 -14.01 9.11
CA ALA A 343 45.03 -14.60 7.92
C ALA A 343 44.85 -16.13 7.88
N ALA A 344 45.03 -16.83 8.99
CA ALA A 344 44.92 -18.28 9.06
C ALA A 344 43.47 -18.77 8.88
N VAL A 345 42.52 -18.20 9.64
CA VAL A 345 41.13 -18.69 9.68
C VAL A 345 40.22 -17.97 8.68
N GLY A 346 40.21 -16.64 8.71
CA GLY A 346 39.37 -15.79 7.85
C GLY A 346 39.89 -15.71 6.41
N GLY A 347 41.21 -15.69 6.26
CA GLY A 347 41.91 -15.43 5.02
C GLY A 347 42.16 -13.93 4.82
N GLU A 348 43.27 -13.61 4.17
CA GLU A 348 43.68 -12.24 3.89
C GLU A 348 44.02 -12.06 2.41
N ILE A 349 43.65 -10.90 1.85
CA ILE A 349 43.94 -10.58 0.45
C ILE A 349 45.39 -10.05 0.38
N ALA A 350 46.30 -10.86 -0.13
CA ALA A 350 47.72 -10.53 -0.25
C ALA A 350 48.05 -9.70 -1.50
N GLY A 351 47.12 -9.59 -2.45
CA GLY A 351 47.32 -8.86 -3.69
C GLY A 351 46.21 -9.13 -4.70
N HIS A 352 46.40 -8.67 -5.93
CA HIS A 352 45.49 -8.93 -7.04
C HIS A 352 46.26 -9.43 -8.26
N VAL A 353 45.70 -10.42 -8.96
CA VAL A 353 46.12 -10.81 -10.30
C VAL A 353 45.27 -10.04 -11.30
N PHE A 354 45.92 -9.37 -12.25
CA PHE A 354 45.27 -8.63 -13.32
C PHE A 354 45.28 -9.45 -14.61
N GLU A 355 44.10 -9.73 -15.15
CA GLU A 355 43.91 -10.37 -16.45
C GLU A 355 43.17 -9.40 -17.39
N GLY A 356 43.93 -8.54 -18.08
CA GLY A 356 43.38 -7.45 -18.87
C GLY A 356 42.64 -6.44 -17.98
N VAL A 357 41.32 -6.36 -18.14
CA VAL A 357 40.45 -5.48 -17.32
C VAL A 357 39.86 -6.17 -16.08
N ARG A 358 40.01 -7.50 -15.96
CA ARG A 358 39.53 -8.27 -14.81
C ARG A 358 40.62 -8.29 -13.74
N HIS A 359 40.22 -8.15 -12.47
CA HIS A 359 41.13 -8.27 -11.34
C HIS A 359 40.59 -9.33 -10.38
N PHE A 360 41.47 -10.22 -9.91
CA PHE A 360 41.13 -11.31 -9.01
C PHE A 360 41.98 -11.21 -7.74
N PRO A 361 41.38 -11.21 -6.53
CA PRO A 361 42.14 -11.15 -5.29
C PRO A 361 42.91 -12.45 -5.05
N ILE A 362 44.16 -12.33 -4.60
CA ILE A 362 44.98 -13.45 -4.13
C ILE A 362 44.69 -13.63 -2.64
N LEU A 363 43.97 -14.69 -2.28
CA LEU A 363 43.61 -15.01 -0.89
C LEU A 363 44.63 -15.96 -0.26
N VAL A 364 45.27 -15.54 0.82
CA VAL A 364 46.13 -16.39 1.66
C VAL A 364 45.32 -16.85 2.86
N ARG A 365 45.22 -18.17 3.05
CA ARG A 365 44.46 -18.78 4.14
C ARG A 365 44.96 -20.20 4.40
N TYR A 366 44.83 -20.69 5.63
CA TYR A 366 45.16 -22.08 5.93
C TYR A 366 44.20 -23.06 5.24
N GLU A 367 44.71 -24.27 4.97
CA GLU A 367 43.91 -25.36 4.41
C GLU A 367 42.74 -25.68 5.33
N LYS A 368 41.58 -26.02 4.74
CA LYS A 368 40.33 -26.23 5.47
C LYS A 368 40.48 -27.17 6.70
N PRO A 369 41.14 -28.35 6.62
CA PRO A 369 41.25 -29.27 7.76
C PRO A 369 41.97 -28.69 8.98
N THR A 370 42.81 -27.67 8.80
CA THR A 370 43.57 -27.04 9.89
C THR A 370 42.83 -25.91 10.59
N ARG A 371 41.61 -25.57 10.15
CA ARG A 371 40.80 -24.47 10.70
C ARG A 371 39.30 -24.77 10.79
N ASP A 372 38.88 -25.99 10.47
CA ASP A 372 37.45 -26.35 10.40
C ASP A 372 36.83 -26.59 11.78
N THR A 373 37.64 -26.95 12.78
CA THR A 373 37.17 -27.23 14.15
C THR A 373 37.88 -26.36 15.18
N PRO A 374 37.26 -26.11 16.35
CA PRO A 374 37.90 -25.40 17.46
C PRO A 374 39.26 -26.01 17.86
N GLU A 375 39.39 -27.34 17.85
CA GLU A 375 40.63 -28.05 18.18
C GLU A 375 41.72 -27.81 17.13
N ALA A 376 41.34 -27.71 15.85
CA ALA A 376 42.29 -27.38 14.79
C ALA A 376 42.79 -25.94 14.95
N ILE A 377 41.89 -25.01 15.27
CA ILE A 377 42.22 -23.60 15.52
C ILE A 377 43.13 -23.46 16.75
N ARG A 378 42.93 -24.25 17.82
CA ARG A 378 43.81 -24.29 19.00
C ARG A 378 45.27 -24.62 18.70
N ARG A 379 45.51 -25.43 17.67
CA ARG A 379 46.84 -25.88 17.25
C ARG A 379 47.54 -24.95 16.28
N ILE A 380 46.91 -23.84 15.87
CA ILE A 380 47.54 -22.84 15.01
C ILE A 380 48.78 -22.30 15.72
N LEU A 381 49.91 -22.28 15.01
CA LEU A 381 51.20 -21.87 15.56
C LEU A 381 51.40 -20.37 15.34
N VAL A 382 51.65 -19.67 16.43
CA VAL A 382 51.99 -18.24 16.45
C VAL A 382 53.51 -18.09 16.57
N PRO A 383 54.21 -17.50 15.58
CA PRO A 383 55.63 -17.23 15.68
C PRO A 383 55.91 -16.23 16.81
N THR A 384 57.00 -16.46 17.54
CA THR A 384 57.46 -15.61 18.65
C THR A 384 58.70 -14.81 18.25
N PRO A 385 58.96 -13.63 18.86
CA PRO A 385 60.15 -12.83 18.57
C PRO A 385 61.47 -13.58 18.76
N ASN A 386 61.51 -14.58 19.64
CA ASN A 386 62.68 -15.41 19.94
C ASN A 386 62.90 -16.58 18.96
N ARG A 387 62.32 -16.54 17.75
CA ARG A 387 62.43 -17.57 16.69
C ARG A 387 61.81 -18.95 17.03
N GLY A 388 60.98 -19.04 18.07
CA GLY A 388 60.13 -20.19 18.34
C GLY A 388 58.70 -19.98 17.83
N SER A 389 57.85 -21.00 17.95
CA SER A 389 56.40 -20.87 17.75
C SER A 389 55.66 -21.44 18.96
N VAL A 390 54.52 -20.85 19.28
CA VAL A 390 53.66 -21.27 20.39
C VAL A 390 52.26 -21.58 19.85
N PRO A 391 51.62 -22.69 20.26
CA PRO A 391 50.25 -22.97 19.85
C PRO A 391 49.27 -21.94 20.41
N LEU A 392 48.24 -21.63 19.64
CA LEU A 392 47.27 -20.59 19.97
C LEU A 392 46.56 -20.86 21.31
N GLU A 393 46.32 -22.12 21.67
CA GLU A 393 45.73 -22.51 22.96
C GLU A 393 46.50 -22.02 24.19
N ALA A 394 47.80 -21.77 24.08
CA ALA A 394 48.60 -21.25 25.19
C ALA A 394 48.48 -19.72 25.33
N LEU A 395 47.87 -19.04 24.35
CA LEU A 395 47.77 -17.59 24.26
C LEU A 395 46.33 -17.06 24.41
N VAL A 396 45.32 -17.90 24.21
CA VAL A 396 43.91 -17.48 24.15
C VAL A 396 43.00 -18.47 24.87
N THR A 397 41.87 -17.97 25.38
CA THR A 397 40.75 -18.79 25.82
C THR A 397 39.69 -18.85 24.72
N MET A 398 39.25 -20.05 24.36
CA MET A 398 38.23 -20.26 23.34
C MET A 398 36.95 -20.81 23.97
N GLU A 399 35.84 -20.11 23.77
CA GLU A 399 34.51 -20.46 24.28
C GLU A 399 33.51 -20.48 23.13
N GLU A 400 32.66 -21.50 23.05
CA GLU A 400 31.50 -21.45 22.17
C GLU A 400 30.37 -20.72 22.89
N ILE A 401 29.89 -19.64 22.28
CA ILE A 401 28.81 -18.82 22.80
C ILE A 401 27.71 -18.67 21.76
N VAL A 402 26.49 -18.36 22.22
CA VAL A 402 25.42 -17.92 21.33
C VAL A 402 25.43 -16.39 21.36
N GLY A 403 25.81 -15.79 20.23
CA GLY A 403 25.90 -14.34 20.10
C GLY A 403 24.69 -13.72 19.38
N PRO A 404 24.55 -12.38 19.45
CA PRO A 404 23.59 -11.69 18.62
C PRO A 404 23.95 -11.85 17.13
N ARG A 405 22.95 -12.18 16.31
CA ARG A 405 23.07 -12.26 14.85
C ARG A 405 23.08 -10.87 14.22
N GLN A 406 22.20 -9.99 14.70
CA GLN A 406 21.98 -8.66 14.17
C GLN A 406 21.48 -7.75 15.29
N ILE A 407 21.90 -6.49 15.27
CA ILE A 407 21.39 -5.46 16.19
C ILE A 407 20.76 -4.34 15.38
N THR A 408 19.43 -4.33 15.34
CA THR A 408 18.60 -3.31 14.70
C THR A 408 18.47 -2.08 15.61
N ARG A 409 18.50 -0.90 15.00
CA ARG A 409 18.32 0.37 15.71
C ARG A 409 17.50 1.35 14.89
N GLU A 410 16.61 2.06 15.56
CA GLU A 410 15.87 3.19 15.01
C GLU A 410 16.01 4.36 16.01
N ASN A 411 16.40 5.54 15.51
CA ASN A 411 16.70 6.71 16.35
C ASN A 411 17.67 6.41 17.52
N SER A 412 18.70 5.61 17.24
CA SER A 412 19.71 5.10 18.20
C SER A 412 19.20 4.17 19.31
N GLN A 413 17.92 3.80 19.32
CA GLN A 413 17.36 2.82 20.26
C GLN A 413 17.34 1.45 19.62
N ARG A 414 17.63 0.39 20.39
CA ARG A 414 17.48 -0.99 19.91
C ARG A 414 16.00 -1.35 19.91
N PHE A 415 15.60 -2.14 18.93
CA PHE A 415 14.24 -2.66 18.86
C PHE A 415 14.21 -4.05 18.22
N ILE A 416 13.19 -4.82 18.58
CA ILE A 416 12.82 -6.08 17.91
C ILE A 416 11.47 -5.87 17.23
N THR A 417 11.32 -6.40 16.03
CA THR A 417 10.07 -6.37 15.28
C THR A 417 9.37 -7.71 15.35
N ILE A 418 8.05 -7.69 15.49
CA ILE A 418 7.17 -8.80 15.18
C ILE A 418 6.43 -8.45 13.89
N GLN A 419 6.65 -9.24 12.85
CA GLN A 419 6.03 -9.11 11.55
C GLN A 419 4.74 -9.94 11.52
N CYS A 420 3.69 -9.42 10.88
CA CYS A 420 2.41 -10.10 10.73
C CYS A 420 1.71 -9.61 9.46
N ASN A 421 1.07 -10.54 8.75
CA ASN A 421 0.14 -10.23 7.66
C ASN A 421 -1.29 -10.46 8.14
N VAL A 422 -2.25 -9.72 7.56
CA VAL A 422 -3.66 -9.86 7.90
C VAL A 422 -4.39 -10.53 6.74
N VAL A 423 -5.02 -11.67 7.01
CA VAL A 423 -5.78 -12.45 6.01
C VAL A 423 -7.24 -12.57 6.44
N ASP A 424 -8.16 -12.47 5.49
CA ASP A 424 -9.62 -12.54 5.71
C ASP A 424 -10.17 -11.54 6.74
N ARG A 425 -9.45 -10.44 6.98
CA ARG A 425 -9.80 -9.42 7.96
C ARG A 425 -9.21 -8.06 7.58
N ASP A 426 -9.81 -6.98 8.07
CA ASP A 426 -9.27 -5.64 7.90
C ASP A 426 -8.23 -5.28 8.97
N ILE A 427 -7.23 -4.50 8.56
CA ILE A 427 -6.08 -4.10 9.37
C ILE A 427 -6.54 -3.29 10.60
N GLY A 428 -7.46 -2.34 10.42
CA GLY A 428 -7.90 -1.45 11.50
C GLY A 428 -8.54 -2.21 12.67
N THR A 429 -9.49 -3.09 12.38
CA THR A 429 -10.17 -3.92 13.39
C THR A 429 -9.23 -4.95 14.00
N PHE A 430 -8.33 -5.52 13.20
CA PHE A 430 -7.30 -6.44 13.69
C PHE A 430 -6.41 -5.79 14.74
N VAL A 431 -5.83 -4.62 14.44
CA VAL A 431 -4.94 -3.91 15.36
C VAL A 431 -5.68 -3.47 16.63
N ALA A 432 -6.91 -2.98 16.51
CA ALA A 432 -7.70 -2.57 17.67
C ALA A 432 -8.00 -3.73 18.64
N GLU A 433 -8.25 -4.94 18.12
CA GLU A 433 -8.41 -6.13 18.96
C GLU A 433 -7.07 -6.58 19.55
N ALA A 434 -6.01 -6.59 18.75
CA ALA A 434 -4.67 -6.98 19.20
C ALA A 434 -4.15 -6.05 20.30
N GLU A 435 -4.26 -4.73 20.15
CA GLU A 435 -3.92 -3.75 21.20
C GLU A 435 -4.66 -4.01 22.51
N LYS A 436 -5.96 -4.35 22.42
CA LYS A 436 -6.78 -4.66 23.59
C LYS A 436 -6.31 -5.93 24.30
N ARG A 437 -5.95 -6.99 23.56
CA ARG A 437 -5.43 -8.25 24.15
C ARG A 437 -4.04 -8.07 24.73
N LEU A 438 -3.15 -7.39 24.00
CA LEU A 438 -1.78 -7.10 24.47
C LEU A 438 -1.80 -6.32 25.79
N GLY A 439 -2.67 -5.31 25.92
CA GLY A 439 -2.81 -4.55 27.16
C GLY A 439 -3.41 -5.33 28.34
N ALA A 440 -3.98 -6.51 28.11
CA ALA A 440 -4.56 -7.37 29.14
C ALA A 440 -3.66 -8.57 29.51
N GLU A 441 -2.91 -9.09 28.54
CA GLU A 441 -2.19 -10.37 28.65
C GLU A 441 -0.67 -10.22 28.75
N VAL A 442 -0.10 -9.10 28.29
CA VAL A 442 1.35 -8.87 28.28
C VAL A 442 1.72 -7.79 29.30
N ASP A 443 2.55 -8.14 30.27
CA ASP A 443 3.12 -7.17 31.21
C ASP A 443 4.36 -6.52 30.59
N LEU A 444 4.32 -5.20 30.41
CA LEU A 444 5.39 -4.44 29.78
C LEU A 444 6.31 -3.83 30.85
N PRO A 445 7.59 -4.22 30.91
CA PRO A 445 8.54 -3.65 31.85
C PRO A 445 8.71 -2.14 31.65
N ALA A 446 9.05 -1.43 32.74
CA ALA A 446 9.35 -0.01 32.67
C ALA A 446 10.52 0.25 31.71
N GLY A 447 10.35 1.22 30.81
CA GLY A 447 11.34 1.55 29.78
C GLY A 447 11.14 0.83 28.45
N THR A 448 10.16 -0.08 28.34
CA THR A 448 9.76 -0.69 27.07
C THR A 448 8.69 0.17 26.38
N LEU A 449 8.87 0.43 25.08
CA LEU A 449 7.88 1.11 24.24
C LEU A 449 7.44 0.15 23.13
N VAL A 450 6.14 -0.04 22.99
CA VAL A 450 5.54 -0.82 21.89
C VAL A 450 4.87 0.14 20.92
N THR A 451 5.19 0.04 19.64
CA THR A 451 4.58 0.85 18.59
C THR A 451 4.15 -0.03 17.42
N TRP A 452 3.02 0.32 16.81
CA TRP A 452 2.55 -0.29 15.58
C TRP A 452 3.06 0.50 14.37
N GLY A 453 3.68 -0.22 13.44
CA GLY A 453 4.16 0.25 12.15
C GLY A 453 3.52 -0.53 11.00
N GLY A 454 4.15 -0.44 9.83
CA GLY A 454 3.60 -0.98 8.59
C GLY A 454 2.46 -0.13 8.03
N GLN A 455 1.57 -0.76 7.28
CA GLN A 455 0.46 -0.11 6.58
C GLN A 455 -0.52 0.60 7.53
N PHE A 456 -0.66 0.13 8.78
CA PHE A 456 -1.52 0.76 9.77
C PHE A 456 -1.09 2.18 10.15
N ARG A 457 0.22 2.42 10.31
CA ARG A 457 0.74 3.76 10.59
C ARG A 457 0.46 4.71 9.44
N LEU A 458 0.71 4.27 8.21
CA LEU A 458 0.44 5.04 6.99
C LEU A 458 -1.05 5.38 6.88
N GLN A 459 -1.91 4.43 7.20
CA GLN A 459 -3.36 4.63 7.27
C GLN A 459 -3.75 5.68 8.31
N GLN A 460 -3.19 5.62 9.53
CA GLN A 460 -3.47 6.63 10.56
C GLN A 460 -3.02 8.03 10.14
N GLU A 461 -1.82 8.16 9.54
CA GLU A 461 -1.30 9.43 9.05
C GLU A 461 -2.20 10.01 7.94
N ALA A 462 -2.64 9.18 7.00
CA ALA A 462 -3.57 9.57 5.95
C ALA A 462 -4.94 9.99 6.52
N ASN A 463 -5.51 9.20 7.42
CA ASN A 463 -6.81 9.48 8.05
C ASN A 463 -6.78 10.79 8.84
N ARG A 464 -5.72 11.05 9.61
CA ARG A 464 -5.55 12.30 10.36
C ARG A 464 -5.52 13.53 9.44
N ARG A 465 -4.87 13.41 8.27
CA ARG A 465 -4.84 14.49 7.27
C ARG A 465 -6.21 14.68 6.63
N LEU A 466 -6.84 13.61 6.17
CA LEU A 466 -8.17 13.66 5.55
C LEU A 466 -9.23 14.24 6.50
N ALA A 467 -9.13 13.95 7.80
CA ALA A 467 -10.02 14.52 8.82
C ALA A 467 -9.98 16.05 8.89
N VAL A 468 -8.87 16.69 8.51
CA VAL A 468 -8.74 18.15 8.47
C VAL A 468 -9.07 18.70 7.08
N VAL A 469 -8.61 18.02 6.04
CA VAL A 469 -8.67 18.51 4.66
C VAL A 469 -10.08 18.39 4.07
N VAL A 470 -10.81 17.29 4.34
CA VAL A 470 -12.17 17.09 3.84
C VAL A 470 -13.13 18.19 4.32
N PRO A 471 -13.19 18.54 5.63
CA PRO A 471 -14.00 19.67 6.10
C PRO A 471 -13.61 21.01 5.47
N ALA A 472 -12.31 21.28 5.31
CA ALA A 472 -11.83 22.52 4.70
C ALA A 472 -12.30 22.67 3.24
N THR A 473 -12.25 21.57 2.46
CA THR A 473 -12.74 21.57 1.08
C THR A 473 -14.26 21.66 1.01
N LEU A 474 -14.98 20.99 1.91
CA LEU A 474 -16.43 21.12 2.01
C LEU A 474 -16.84 22.57 2.31
N LEU A 475 -16.12 23.25 3.21
CA LEU A 475 -16.35 24.67 3.50
C LEU A 475 -16.15 25.53 2.24
N LEU A 476 -15.09 25.30 1.47
CA LEU A 476 -14.81 26.07 0.27
C LEU A 476 -15.84 25.80 -0.85
N ILE A 477 -16.34 24.57 -0.96
CA ILE A 477 -17.47 24.21 -1.82
C ILE A 477 -18.72 24.98 -1.41
N VAL A 478 -19.05 25.02 -0.11
CA VAL A 478 -20.19 25.77 0.41
C VAL A 478 -20.08 27.25 0.06
N LEU A 479 -18.88 27.83 0.18
CA LEU A 479 -18.62 29.22 -0.22
C LEU A 479 -18.83 29.45 -1.71
N LEU A 480 -18.37 28.53 -2.58
CA LEU A 480 -18.59 28.61 -4.03
C LEU A 480 -20.07 28.47 -4.41
N LEU A 481 -20.79 27.52 -3.79
CA LEU A 481 -22.22 27.34 -4.00
C LEU A 481 -22.99 28.60 -3.56
N PHE A 482 -22.63 29.17 -2.42
CA PHE A 482 -23.21 30.42 -1.96
C PHE A 482 -22.91 31.58 -2.93
N ALA A 483 -21.70 31.66 -3.48
CA ALA A 483 -21.35 32.69 -4.47
C ALA A 483 -22.13 32.53 -5.79
N SER A 484 -22.38 31.28 -6.21
CA SER A 484 -23.12 30.97 -7.43
C SER A 484 -24.59 31.37 -7.32
N PHE A 485 -25.29 30.89 -6.28
CA PHE A 485 -26.74 31.06 -6.13
C PHE A 485 -27.15 32.27 -5.28
N ARG A 486 -26.23 32.86 -4.50
CA ARG A 486 -26.50 33.93 -3.52
C ARG A 486 -27.63 33.56 -2.53
N SER A 487 -27.82 32.27 -2.27
CA SER A 487 -28.92 31.72 -1.48
C SER A 487 -28.41 30.57 -0.62
N ALA A 488 -28.45 30.76 0.70
CA ALA A 488 -28.07 29.72 1.66
C ALA A 488 -28.98 28.49 1.54
N LYS A 489 -30.29 28.70 1.27
CA LYS A 489 -31.26 27.61 1.10
C LYS A 489 -30.93 26.72 -0.10
N SER A 490 -30.58 27.33 -1.22
CA SER A 490 -30.22 26.62 -2.45
C SER A 490 -28.90 25.86 -2.26
N ALA A 491 -27.90 26.50 -1.65
CA ALA A 491 -26.62 25.86 -1.33
C ALA A 491 -26.80 24.66 -0.37
N SER A 492 -27.62 24.80 0.69
CA SER A 492 -27.89 23.71 1.62
C SER A 492 -28.64 22.54 0.97
N LEU A 493 -29.57 22.82 0.06
CA LEU A 493 -30.29 21.77 -0.68
C LEU A 493 -29.34 20.92 -1.53
N ILE A 494 -28.39 21.56 -2.21
CA ILE A 494 -27.38 20.86 -3.00
C ILE A 494 -26.43 20.06 -2.09
N LEU A 495 -26.06 20.62 -0.94
CA LEU A 495 -25.20 19.94 0.03
C LEU A 495 -25.87 18.68 0.61
N LEU A 496 -27.19 18.68 0.77
CA LEU A 496 -27.97 17.52 1.21
C LEU A 496 -27.89 16.32 0.25
N ASN A 497 -27.42 16.51 -0.99
CA ASN A 497 -27.18 15.40 -1.91
C ASN A 497 -25.92 14.59 -1.53
N ILE A 498 -24.97 15.17 -0.76
CA ILE A 498 -23.72 14.49 -0.39
C ILE A 498 -23.99 13.23 0.45
N PRO A 499 -24.79 13.26 1.54
CA PRO A 499 -25.14 12.06 2.28
C PRO A 499 -25.79 10.97 1.42
N LEU A 500 -26.65 11.33 0.46
CA LEU A 500 -27.27 10.36 -0.44
C LEU A 500 -26.26 9.73 -1.40
N ALA A 501 -25.30 10.51 -1.90
CA ALA A 501 -24.22 9.99 -2.72
C ALA A 501 -23.31 9.04 -1.92
N LEU A 502 -23.00 9.37 -0.66
CA LEU A 502 -22.23 8.50 0.25
C LEU A 502 -22.86 7.12 0.39
N VAL A 503 -24.19 7.03 0.56
CA VAL A 503 -24.89 5.75 0.66
C VAL A 503 -24.63 4.87 -0.56
N GLY A 504 -24.65 5.45 -1.76
CA GLY A 504 -24.34 4.74 -2.99
C GLY A 504 -22.92 4.20 -3.03
N GLY A 505 -21.93 5.00 -2.60
CA GLY A 505 -20.54 4.55 -2.52
C GLY A 505 -20.31 3.48 -1.45
N ILE A 506 -20.90 3.63 -0.26
CA ILE A 506 -20.85 2.63 0.83
C ILE A 506 -21.48 1.31 0.38
N ALA A 507 -22.65 1.36 -0.24
CA ALA A 507 -23.32 0.18 -0.78
C ALA A 507 -22.48 -0.46 -1.91
N GLY A 508 -21.83 0.35 -2.76
CA GLY A 508 -20.91 -0.11 -3.78
C GLY A 508 -19.74 -0.91 -3.20
N LEU A 509 -19.07 -0.37 -2.18
CA LEU A 509 -17.99 -1.06 -1.47
C LEU A 509 -18.46 -2.36 -0.81
N ALA A 510 -19.62 -2.33 -0.15
CA ALA A 510 -20.19 -3.50 0.50
C ALA A 510 -20.55 -4.61 -0.50
N ILE A 511 -21.09 -4.26 -1.68
CA ILE A 511 -21.42 -5.22 -2.74
C ILE A 511 -20.15 -5.79 -3.38
N SER A 512 -19.12 -4.96 -3.56
CA SER A 512 -17.83 -5.40 -4.11
C SER A 512 -16.96 -6.16 -3.09
N GLY A 513 -17.35 -6.20 -1.82
CA GLY A 513 -16.54 -6.78 -0.74
C GLY A 513 -15.24 -6.01 -0.47
N GLN A 514 -15.20 -4.70 -0.73
CA GLN A 514 -14.01 -3.87 -0.52
C GLN A 514 -14.09 -3.10 0.80
N ASN A 515 -12.95 -2.92 1.44
CA ASN A 515 -12.82 -2.14 2.66
C ASN A 515 -12.72 -0.64 2.39
N LEU A 516 -12.89 0.16 3.43
CA LEU A 516 -12.60 1.58 3.39
C LEU A 516 -11.08 1.80 3.39
N SER A 517 -10.56 2.17 2.22
CA SER A 517 -9.14 2.46 1.99
C SER A 517 -8.88 3.93 1.63
N VAL A 518 -7.60 4.33 1.55
CA VAL A 518 -7.20 5.66 1.06
C VAL A 518 -7.70 5.90 -0.38
N PRO A 519 -7.51 4.97 -1.36
CA PRO A 519 -8.13 5.09 -2.67
C PRO A 519 -9.66 5.19 -2.65
N ALA A 520 -10.34 4.41 -1.81
CA ALA A 520 -11.80 4.49 -1.68
C ALA A 520 -12.24 5.88 -1.18
N SER A 521 -11.51 6.44 -0.20
CA SER A 521 -11.73 7.79 0.32
C SER A 521 -11.55 8.86 -0.76
N VAL A 522 -10.54 8.70 -1.62
CA VAL A 522 -10.37 9.56 -2.82
C VAL A 522 -11.53 9.41 -3.80
N GLY A 523 -12.05 8.19 -3.99
CA GLY A 523 -13.25 7.93 -4.78
C GLY A 523 -14.48 8.64 -4.22
N PHE A 524 -14.68 8.64 -2.90
CA PHE A 524 -15.76 9.39 -2.24
C PHE A 524 -15.63 10.89 -2.44
N ILE A 525 -14.40 11.42 -2.36
CA ILE A 525 -14.13 12.83 -2.67
C ILE A 525 -14.57 13.13 -4.11
N ALA A 526 -14.12 12.35 -5.10
CA ALA A 526 -14.54 12.52 -6.49
C ALA A 526 -16.06 12.44 -6.68
N LEU A 527 -16.70 11.49 -5.98
CA LEU A 527 -18.16 11.32 -5.98
C LEU A 527 -18.88 12.57 -5.46
N PHE A 528 -18.34 13.27 -4.45
CA PHE A 528 -18.91 14.54 -3.99
C PHE A 528 -18.92 15.58 -5.11
N GLY A 529 -17.81 15.71 -5.83
CA GLY A 529 -17.71 16.67 -6.94
C GLY A 529 -18.77 16.43 -8.02
N ILE A 530 -18.93 15.18 -8.43
CA ILE A 530 -19.90 14.80 -9.46
C ILE A 530 -21.34 14.95 -8.94
N ALA A 531 -21.61 14.57 -7.69
CA ALA A 531 -22.94 14.73 -7.09
C ALA A 531 -23.35 16.21 -6.99
N LEU A 532 -22.40 17.09 -6.66
CA LEU A 532 -22.60 18.53 -6.59
C LEU A 532 -22.75 19.16 -7.98
N GLU A 533 -21.97 18.72 -8.96
CA GLU A 533 -22.13 19.12 -10.38
C GLU A 533 -23.55 18.79 -10.87
N ASN A 534 -24.01 17.56 -10.66
CA ASN A 534 -25.36 17.15 -11.04
C ASN A 534 -26.44 17.98 -10.31
N GLY A 535 -26.25 18.23 -9.00
CA GLY A 535 -27.17 19.03 -8.21
C GLY A 535 -27.25 20.50 -8.61
N MET A 536 -26.27 21.03 -9.36
CA MET A 536 -26.31 22.40 -9.90
C MET A 536 -26.90 22.50 -11.31
N VAL A 537 -26.85 21.41 -12.08
CA VAL A 537 -27.43 21.35 -13.42
C VAL A 537 -28.95 21.11 -13.35
N LEU A 538 -29.40 20.34 -12.36
CA LEU A 538 -30.81 20.20 -11.94
C LEU A 538 -31.34 21.50 -11.34
#